data_AF-A0A437QG01-F1
#
_entry.id   AF-A0A437QG01-F1
#
_cell.length_a   1.000
_cell.length_b   1.000
_cell.length_c   1.000
_cell.angle_alpha   90.00
_cell.angle_beta   90.00
_cell.angle_gamma   90.00
#
_symmetry.space_group_name_H-M   'P 1'
#
loop_
_entity.id
_entity.type
_entity.pdbx_description
1 polymer ?
#
loop_
_entity_poly.entity_id
_entity_poly.type
_entity_poly.pdbx_seq_one_letter_code
_entity_poly.pdbx_strand_id
1 'polypeptide(L)'
;MKTHVLPLIFALLTTPSVLATEPLTALQPTKESHLPASTVASSAKALPNIAVNRSLAVTQAFQSSAWFHTIDLTMRYDGNNNGFYSQLYVRFDAHTDYNSQPVYAVYSLIDSSGYETVIHTSSVFTLYGQSSQDWFAIETDLSQLRTGYYKLLIELVDARTGYLLAEVSGYDNDTLNRLPLEDQSRDDFIEVIVREESGGSLGVFSFLALSCVYLKRRKSSGAENSVCAE
;
A
#
# COMPACT_ATOMS: atom_id res chain seq x y z
N MET A 1 -44.21 65.00 10.87
CA MET A 1 -43.91 63.56 10.72
C MET A 1 -42.43 63.43 10.42
N LYS A 2 -41.63 63.03 11.42
CA LYS A 2 -40.15 62.94 11.33
C LYS A 2 -39.80 61.46 11.14
N THR A 3 -39.34 61.10 9.96
CA THR A 3 -38.89 59.74 9.62
C THR A 3 -37.43 59.58 10.02
N HIS A 4 -37.16 58.69 10.99
CA HIS A 4 -35.81 58.28 11.34
C HIS A 4 -35.37 57.15 10.40
N VAL A 5 -34.29 57.39 9.65
CA VAL A 5 -33.63 56.38 8.81
C VAL A 5 -32.49 55.78 9.63
N LEU A 6 -32.54 54.47 9.88
CA LEU A 6 -31.53 53.71 10.61
C LEU A 6 -30.49 53.20 9.59
N PRO A 7 -29.17 53.44 9.75
CA PRO A 7 -28.18 52.85 8.85
C PRO A 7 -27.85 51.42 9.31
N LEU A 8 -28.03 50.47 8.39
CA LEU A 8 -27.64 49.06 8.51
C LEU A 8 -26.12 48.95 8.27
N ILE A 9 -25.36 48.61 9.30
CA ILE A 9 -23.91 48.39 9.21
C ILE A 9 -23.67 46.98 8.64
N PHE A 10 -23.12 46.89 7.43
CA PHE A 10 -22.67 45.65 6.81
C PHE A 10 -21.23 45.36 7.29
N ALA A 11 -21.08 44.39 8.20
CA ALA A 11 -19.75 43.91 8.61
C ALA A 11 -19.26 42.88 7.57
N LEU A 12 -18.25 43.25 6.77
CA LEU A 12 -17.51 42.28 5.95
C LEU A 12 -16.65 41.42 6.88
N LEU A 13 -17.03 40.15 7.06
CA LEU A 13 -16.12 39.14 7.59
C LEU A 13 -15.18 38.70 6.47
N THR A 14 -13.96 39.24 6.47
CA THR A 14 -12.84 38.69 5.70
C THR A 14 -12.34 37.44 6.42
N THR A 15 -12.68 36.25 5.92
CA THR A 15 -12.00 35.02 6.33
C THR A 15 -10.60 35.01 5.70
N PRO A 16 -9.51 34.87 6.48
CA PRO A 16 -8.22 34.59 5.88
C PRO A 16 -8.27 33.20 5.27
N SER A 17 -8.12 33.13 3.95
CA SER A 17 -7.84 31.87 3.25
C SER A 17 -6.53 31.32 3.80
N VAL A 18 -6.62 30.34 4.68
CA VAL A 18 -5.47 29.52 5.07
C VAL A 18 -5.07 28.76 3.81
N LEU A 19 -3.99 29.20 3.18
CA LEU A 19 -3.29 28.44 2.16
C LEU A 19 -2.75 27.21 2.89
N ALA A 20 -3.51 26.11 2.85
CA ALA A 20 -3.00 24.82 3.28
C ALA A 20 -1.87 24.48 2.30
N THR A 21 -0.63 24.69 2.74
CA THR A 21 0.54 24.06 2.14
C THR A 21 0.28 22.57 2.17
N GLU A 22 -0.03 21.96 1.02
CA GLU A 22 -0.09 20.51 0.93
C GLU A 22 1.24 19.96 1.46
N PRO A 23 1.23 19.00 2.40
CA PRO A 23 2.47 18.37 2.80
C PRO A 23 3.06 17.73 1.54
N LEU A 24 4.25 18.17 1.15
CA LEU A 24 5.05 17.50 0.13
C LEU A 24 5.05 16.02 0.48
N THR A 25 4.37 15.20 -0.32
CA THR A 25 4.43 13.76 -0.18
C THR A 25 5.89 13.37 -0.21
N ALA A 26 6.42 12.85 0.89
CA ALA A 26 7.81 12.44 0.93
C ALA A 26 8.01 11.36 -0.12
N LEU A 27 8.95 11.57 -1.05
CA LEU A 27 9.33 10.55 -2.01
C LEU A 27 9.73 9.29 -1.27
N GLN A 28 9.36 8.14 -1.83
CA GLN A 28 9.59 6.87 -1.18
C GLN A 28 11.09 6.54 -1.14
N PRO A 29 11.61 5.93 -0.06
CA PRO A 29 12.99 5.46 -0.02
C PRO A 29 13.27 4.52 -1.19
N THR A 30 14.11 4.96 -2.12
CA THR A 30 14.33 4.26 -3.38
C THR A 30 15.82 4.07 -3.67
N LYS A 31 16.18 2.87 -4.12
CA LYS A 31 17.53 2.51 -4.56
C LYS A 31 17.53 2.26 -6.07
N GLU A 32 18.45 2.92 -6.77
CA GLU A 32 18.62 2.80 -8.22
C GLU A 32 19.72 1.79 -8.59
N SER A 33 19.57 1.15 -9.74
CA SER A 33 20.58 0.27 -10.32
C SER A 33 20.60 0.34 -11.85
N HIS A 34 21.81 0.31 -12.42
CA HIS A 34 22.09 0.39 -13.86
C HIS A 34 22.78 -0.88 -14.37
N LEU A 35 22.46 -2.02 -13.76
CA LEU A 35 23.18 -3.28 -13.99
C LEU A 35 22.59 -4.06 -15.17
N PRO A 36 23.42 -4.82 -15.93
CA PRO A 36 22.92 -5.73 -16.97
C PRO A 36 21.93 -6.75 -16.40
N ALA A 37 20.88 -7.09 -17.18
CA ALA A 37 19.75 -7.94 -16.78
C ALA A 37 20.09 -9.27 -16.09
N SER A 38 21.25 -9.87 -16.42
CA SER A 38 21.72 -11.14 -15.85
C SER A 38 22.11 -11.05 -14.37
N THR A 39 22.50 -9.86 -13.90
CA THR A 39 23.05 -9.65 -12.55
C THR A 39 21.96 -9.33 -11.52
N VAL A 40 20.81 -8.80 -11.96
CA VAL A 40 19.73 -8.37 -11.04
C VAL A 40 18.66 -9.46 -10.88
N ALA A 41 18.44 -10.28 -11.91
CA ALA A 41 17.56 -11.45 -11.81
C ALA A 41 18.03 -12.47 -10.76
N SER A 42 19.33 -12.53 -10.45
CA SER A 42 19.84 -13.34 -9.33
C SER A 42 19.60 -12.70 -7.96
N SER A 43 19.52 -11.36 -7.88
CA SER A 43 19.28 -10.63 -6.63
C SER A 43 17.82 -10.75 -6.15
N ALA A 44 16.87 -10.92 -7.07
CA ALA A 44 15.47 -11.14 -6.74
C ALA A 44 15.19 -12.55 -6.18
N LYS A 45 16.15 -13.48 -6.22
CA LYS A 45 15.92 -14.92 -5.97
C LYS A 45 15.93 -15.33 -4.49
N ALA A 46 15.98 -14.40 -3.53
CA ALA A 46 16.18 -14.74 -2.11
C ALA A 46 15.29 -13.97 -1.12
N LEU A 47 14.05 -13.67 -1.49
CA LEU A 47 13.11 -12.98 -0.59
C LEU A 47 11.80 -13.76 -0.41
N PRO A 48 11.18 -13.72 0.78
CA PRO A 48 9.89 -14.36 1.04
C PRO A 48 8.77 -13.63 0.27
N ASN A 49 7.80 -14.41 -0.22
CA ASN A 49 6.59 -13.99 -0.95
C ASN A 49 6.84 -12.96 -2.07
N ILE A 50 7.02 -13.46 -3.29
CA ILE A 50 7.35 -12.66 -4.47
C ILE A 50 6.24 -12.82 -5.52
N ALA A 51 5.68 -11.69 -5.97
CA ALA A 51 4.85 -11.64 -7.18
C ALA A 51 5.65 -10.99 -8.31
N VAL A 52 5.70 -11.64 -9.49
CA VAL A 52 6.46 -11.16 -10.66
C VAL A 52 5.53 -10.97 -11.85
N ASN A 53 5.54 -9.77 -12.43
CA ASN A 53 4.83 -9.42 -13.65
C ASN A 53 5.84 -8.98 -14.71
N ARG A 54 5.74 -9.44 -15.96
CA ARG A 54 6.69 -9.13 -17.03
C ARG A 54 5.99 -8.82 -18.35
N SER A 55 6.44 -7.77 -19.02
CA SER A 55 6.04 -7.38 -20.37
C SER A 55 7.24 -7.34 -21.30
N LEU A 56 7.17 -8.12 -22.39
CA LEU A 56 8.16 -8.13 -23.49
C LEU A 56 7.74 -7.23 -24.67
N ALA A 57 6.47 -6.83 -24.71
CA ALA A 57 5.90 -5.94 -25.71
C ALA A 57 5.05 -4.91 -24.96
N VAL A 58 5.56 -3.68 -24.89
CA VAL A 58 4.98 -2.61 -24.08
C VAL A 58 4.03 -1.79 -24.93
N THR A 59 2.73 -1.84 -24.62
CA THR A 59 1.77 -0.83 -25.08
C THR A 59 1.96 0.42 -24.24
N GLN A 60 2.14 1.58 -24.89
CA GLN A 60 2.49 2.85 -24.28
C GLN A 60 1.45 3.91 -24.66
N ALA A 61 1.15 4.84 -23.75
CA ALA A 61 0.24 5.95 -24.03
C ALA A 61 0.87 6.99 -24.97
N PHE A 62 2.18 7.21 -24.83
CA PHE A 62 2.92 8.20 -25.60
C PHE A 62 4.34 7.73 -25.91
N GLN A 63 4.84 8.12 -27.09
CA GLN A 63 6.25 8.00 -27.46
C GLN A 63 6.63 9.09 -28.48
N SER A 64 7.89 9.52 -28.46
CA SER A 64 8.50 10.42 -29.43
C SER A 64 9.85 9.88 -29.89
N SER A 65 10.99 10.40 -29.40
CA SER A 65 12.34 9.93 -29.75
C SER A 65 12.88 8.81 -28.86
N ALA A 66 12.08 8.34 -27.90
CA ALA A 66 12.40 7.20 -27.05
C ALA A 66 11.14 6.37 -26.77
N TRP A 67 11.32 5.10 -26.41
CA TRP A 67 10.24 4.18 -26.07
C TRP A 67 10.72 3.04 -25.16
N PHE A 68 9.84 2.55 -24.30
CA PHE A 68 10.06 1.36 -23.48
C PHE A 68 10.06 0.11 -24.36
N HIS A 69 11.11 -0.71 -24.23
CA HIS A 69 11.22 -1.99 -24.93
C HIS A 69 10.67 -3.14 -24.08
N THR A 70 11.08 -3.22 -22.81
CA THR A 70 10.60 -4.25 -21.88
C THR A 70 10.45 -3.68 -20.48
N ILE A 71 9.51 -4.23 -19.71
CA ILE A 71 9.27 -3.84 -18.32
C ILE A 71 9.05 -5.09 -17.47
N ASP A 72 9.78 -5.18 -16.37
CA ASP A 72 9.65 -6.20 -15.35
C ASP A 72 9.28 -5.54 -14.03
N LEU A 73 8.26 -6.09 -13.37
CA LEU A 73 7.79 -5.62 -12.08
C LEU A 73 7.81 -6.78 -11.09
N THR A 74 8.28 -6.52 -9.88
CA THR A 74 8.32 -7.50 -8.80
C THR A 74 7.87 -6.84 -7.51
N MET A 75 6.89 -7.44 -6.86
CA MET A 75 6.40 -7.03 -5.55
C MET A 75 6.89 -8.04 -4.52
N ARG A 76 7.36 -7.54 -3.37
CA ARG A 76 8.00 -8.34 -2.32
C ARG A 76 7.55 -7.84 -0.94
N TYR A 77 7.78 -8.68 0.06
CA TYR A 77 7.39 -8.47 1.45
C TYR A 77 5.87 -8.39 1.61
N ASP A 78 5.31 -9.54 1.98
CA ASP A 78 3.95 -9.74 2.46
C ASP A 78 4.10 -10.57 3.74
N GLY A 79 4.50 -9.88 4.81
CA GLY A 79 4.79 -10.45 6.13
C GLY A 79 3.55 -11.06 6.78
N ASN A 80 2.37 -10.46 6.57
CA ASN A 80 1.11 -10.94 7.15
C ASN A 80 0.35 -11.96 6.24
N ASN A 81 0.87 -12.24 5.04
CA ASN A 81 0.33 -13.15 4.02
C ASN A 81 -1.09 -12.78 3.53
N ASN A 82 -1.43 -11.49 3.45
CA ASN A 82 -2.74 -11.01 3.01
C ASN A 82 -2.82 -10.77 1.48
N GLY A 83 -1.71 -10.95 0.75
CA GLY A 83 -1.61 -10.74 -0.69
C GLY A 83 -1.32 -9.31 -1.13
N PHE A 84 -0.99 -8.40 -0.20
CA PHE A 84 -0.49 -7.05 -0.45
C PHE A 84 1.00 -6.96 -0.08
N TYR A 85 1.72 -6.13 -0.81
CA TYR A 85 3.17 -6.08 -0.74
C TYR A 85 3.67 -4.70 -0.34
N SER A 86 4.70 -4.66 0.50
CA SER A 86 5.30 -3.43 1.03
C SER A 86 6.57 -2.98 0.30
N GLN A 87 7.08 -3.76 -0.66
CA GLN A 87 8.20 -3.36 -1.52
C GLN A 87 7.87 -3.54 -3.00
N LEU A 88 8.24 -2.55 -3.80
CA LEU A 88 8.11 -2.53 -5.25
C LEU A 88 9.50 -2.47 -5.91
N TYR A 89 9.78 -3.42 -6.79
CA TYR A 89 10.93 -3.42 -7.68
C TYR A 89 10.46 -3.30 -9.13
N VAL A 90 10.97 -2.30 -9.84
CA VAL A 90 10.63 -2.04 -11.24
C VAL A 90 11.91 -1.97 -12.04
N ARG A 91 11.96 -2.68 -13.16
CA ARG A 91 13.05 -2.67 -14.12
C ARG A 91 12.48 -2.43 -15.51
N PHE A 92 13.18 -1.64 -16.32
CA PHE A 92 12.88 -1.54 -17.74
C PHE A 92 14.13 -1.46 -18.60
N ASP A 93 13.93 -1.74 -19.87
CA ASP A 93 14.83 -1.44 -20.97
C ASP A 93 14.12 -0.44 -21.88
N ALA A 94 14.83 0.56 -22.39
CA ALA A 94 14.26 1.59 -23.24
C ALA A 94 15.23 1.95 -24.37
N HIS A 95 14.66 2.26 -25.52
CA HIS A 95 15.40 2.59 -26.72
C HIS A 95 15.19 4.06 -27.11
N THR A 96 16.06 4.56 -27.97
CA THR A 96 15.99 5.90 -28.56
C THR A 96 16.38 5.89 -30.04
N ASP A 97 15.87 6.86 -30.80
CA ASP A 97 16.26 7.10 -32.19
C ASP A 97 17.69 7.63 -32.33
N TYR A 98 18.30 8.10 -31.24
CA TYR A 98 19.66 8.65 -31.25
C TYR A 98 20.70 7.61 -30.82
N ASN A 99 21.97 7.85 -31.15
CA ASN A 99 23.06 6.99 -30.66
C ASN A 99 23.20 7.05 -29.12
N SER A 100 22.83 8.17 -28.53
CA SER A 100 22.87 8.40 -27.08
C SER A 100 21.91 9.52 -26.72
N GLN A 101 21.03 9.29 -25.73
CA GLN A 101 20.14 10.32 -25.19
C GLN A 101 20.10 10.28 -23.66
N PRO A 102 20.48 11.38 -22.97
CA PRO A 102 20.38 11.45 -21.52
C PRO A 102 18.93 11.74 -21.10
N VAL A 103 18.43 10.93 -20.17
CA VAL A 103 17.04 10.95 -19.70
C VAL A 103 16.98 10.76 -18.19
N TYR A 104 15.83 11.06 -17.59
CA TYR A 104 15.46 10.58 -16.27
C TYR A 104 14.03 10.02 -16.31
N ALA A 105 13.70 9.17 -15.35
CA ALA A 105 12.40 8.54 -15.24
C ALA A 105 11.62 9.07 -14.03
N VAL A 106 10.33 9.31 -14.21
CA VAL A 106 9.40 9.65 -13.12
C VAL A 106 8.46 8.47 -12.92
N TYR A 107 8.29 8.08 -11.65
CA TYR A 107 7.43 6.98 -11.26
C TYR A 107 6.31 7.52 -10.40
N SER A 108 5.07 7.26 -10.82
CA SER A 108 3.87 7.66 -10.10
C SER A 108 2.95 6.47 -9.84
N LEU A 109 2.30 6.45 -8.68
CA LEU A 109 1.22 5.53 -8.38
C LEU A 109 -0.12 6.24 -8.57
N ILE A 110 -1.03 5.57 -9.27
CA ILE A 110 -2.40 6.03 -9.47
C ILE A 110 -3.31 5.14 -8.63
N ASP A 111 -4.06 5.75 -7.72
CA ASP A 111 -4.97 5.04 -6.83
C ASP A 111 -6.33 4.72 -7.52
N SER A 112 -7.21 4.02 -6.80
CA SER A 112 -8.54 3.67 -7.30
C SER A 112 -9.45 4.86 -7.60
N SER A 113 -9.16 6.04 -7.05
CA SER A 113 -9.88 7.28 -7.35
C SER A 113 -9.33 8.02 -8.58
N GLY A 114 -8.19 7.56 -9.12
CA GLY A 114 -7.47 8.19 -10.20
C GLY A 114 -6.50 9.27 -9.74
N TYR A 115 -6.27 9.41 -8.42
CA TYR A 115 -5.30 10.36 -7.90
C TYR A 115 -3.89 9.82 -8.13
N GLU A 116 -3.06 10.65 -8.76
CA GLU A 116 -1.67 10.34 -9.07
C GLU A 116 -0.75 10.87 -7.98
N THR A 117 0.21 10.06 -7.55
CA THR A 117 1.23 10.43 -6.57
C THR A 117 2.60 10.00 -7.05
N VAL A 118 3.50 10.96 -7.23
CA VAL A 118 4.91 10.68 -7.57
C VAL A 118 5.57 9.97 -6.38
N ILE A 119 6.13 8.79 -6.64
CA ILE A 119 6.85 7.99 -5.63
C ILE A 119 8.37 8.11 -5.77
N HIS A 120 8.87 8.34 -6.98
CA HIS A 120 10.30 8.47 -7.26
C HIS A 120 10.58 9.26 -8.53
N THR A 121 11.69 10.00 -8.55
CA THR A 121 12.27 10.61 -9.74
C THR A 121 13.72 10.18 -9.82
N SER A 122 14.11 9.58 -10.94
CA SER A 122 15.43 8.97 -11.04
C SER A 122 16.55 9.99 -11.17
N SER A 123 17.78 9.55 -10.87
CA SER A 123 18.96 10.21 -11.39
C SER A 123 18.98 10.17 -12.93
N VAL A 124 19.80 11.05 -13.54
CA VAL A 124 19.96 11.08 -15.00
C VAL A 124 20.81 9.88 -15.44
N PHE A 125 20.31 9.14 -16.43
CA PHE A 125 21.01 8.05 -17.10
C PHE A 125 20.97 8.23 -18.62
N THR A 126 21.66 7.38 -19.36
CA THR A 126 21.79 7.50 -20.81
C THR A 126 21.25 6.26 -21.51
N LEU A 127 20.33 6.46 -22.44
CA LEU A 127 19.89 5.44 -23.40
C LEU A 127 20.89 5.36 -24.56
N TYR A 128 21.16 4.16 -25.07
CA TYR A 128 22.12 3.92 -26.15
C TYR A 128 21.47 3.25 -27.36
N GLY A 129 20.81 4.05 -28.21
CA GLY A 129 20.14 3.54 -29.40
C GLY A 129 19.11 2.48 -29.06
N GLN A 130 19.26 1.29 -29.64
CA GLN A 130 18.42 0.11 -29.36
C GLN A 130 19.20 -1.00 -28.63
N SER A 131 20.13 -0.59 -27.78
CA SER A 131 20.85 -1.51 -26.92
C SER A 131 19.86 -2.19 -25.97
N SER A 132 20.14 -3.46 -25.65
CA SER A 132 19.42 -4.24 -24.64
C SER A 132 20.30 -4.49 -23.41
N GLN A 133 21.26 -3.59 -23.15
CA GLN A 133 22.21 -3.68 -22.05
C GLN A 133 22.10 -2.50 -21.07
N ASP A 134 21.35 -1.47 -21.44
CA ASP A 134 21.10 -0.21 -20.74
C ASP A 134 19.81 -0.27 -19.92
N TRP A 135 19.70 -1.36 -19.16
CA TRP A 135 18.61 -1.54 -18.21
C TRP A 135 18.70 -0.54 -17.07
N PHE A 136 17.54 -0.06 -16.65
CA PHE A 136 17.38 0.75 -15.45
C PHE A 136 16.41 0.07 -14.49
N ALA A 137 16.71 0.09 -13.19
CA ALA A 137 15.80 -0.44 -12.18
C ALA A 137 15.82 0.35 -10.88
N ILE A 138 14.66 0.36 -10.24
CA ILE A 138 14.45 0.92 -8.90
C ILE A 138 13.94 -0.16 -7.96
N GLU A 139 14.33 -0.05 -6.70
CA GLU A 139 13.76 -0.79 -5.58
C GLU A 139 13.27 0.23 -4.56
N THR A 140 11.98 0.19 -4.23
CA THR A 140 11.32 1.18 -3.39
C THR A 140 10.59 0.48 -2.24
N ASP A 141 10.92 0.88 -1.02
CA ASP A 141 10.17 0.49 0.17
C ASP A 141 8.98 1.44 0.34
N LEU A 142 7.76 0.90 0.38
CA LEU A 142 6.53 1.69 0.40
C LEU A 142 6.15 2.06 1.83
N SER A 143 6.02 3.35 2.06
CA SER A 143 5.65 3.95 3.33
C SER A 143 4.51 4.96 3.13
N GLN A 144 3.67 5.14 4.14
CA GLN A 144 2.53 6.08 4.10
C GLN A 144 1.51 5.78 2.98
N LEU A 145 1.50 4.55 2.46
CA LEU A 145 0.58 4.09 1.41
C LEU A 145 -0.61 3.35 2.01
N ARG A 146 -1.84 3.60 1.53
CA ARG A 146 -2.98 2.79 1.96
C ARG A 146 -2.92 1.41 1.31
N THR A 147 -3.32 0.37 2.03
CA THR A 147 -3.52 -0.95 1.43
C THR A 147 -4.56 -0.85 0.31
N GLY A 148 -4.21 -1.25 -0.90
CA GLY A 148 -5.08 -1.09 -2.06
C GLY A 148 -4.47 -1.55 -3.38
N TYR A 149 -5.26 -1.40 -4.45
CA TYR A 149 -4.82 -1.69 -5.81
C TYR A 149 -4.43 -0.40 -6.52
N TYR A 150 -3.20 -0.36 -7.02
CA TYR A 150 -2.63 0.79 -7.70
C TYR A 150 -2.33 0.48 -9.16
N LYS A 151 -2.17 1.53 -9.97
CA LYS A 151 -1.51 1.46 -11.27
C LYS A 151 -0.17 2.17 -11.15
N LEU A 152 0.85 1.64 -11.81
CA LEU A 152 2.12 2.35 -11.98
C LEU A 152 2.09 3.14 -13.29
N LEU A 153 2.51 4.39 -13.23
CA LEU A 153 2.83 5.25 -14.37
C LEU A 153 4.34 5.47 -14.37
N ILE A 154 4.96 5.32 -15.54
CA ILE A 154 6.38 5.60 -15.76
C ILE A 154 6.50 6.53 -16.95
N GLU A 155 7.15 7.67 -16.72
CA GLU A 155 7.45 8.67 -17.74
C GLU A 155 8.96 8.72 -17.96
N LEU A 156 9.39 8.75 -19.23
CA LEU A 156 10.77 9.07 -19.60
C LEU A 156 10.83 10.52 -20.08
N VAL A 157 11.72 11.30 -19.50
CA VAL A 157 11.86 12.72 -19.78
C VAL A 157 13.29 13.03 -20.23
N ASP A 158 13.42 13.85 -21.27
CA ASP A 158 14.73 14.32 -21.75
C ASP A 158 15.41 15.19 -20.69
N ALA A 159 16.61 14.80 -20.27
CA ALA A 159 17.30 15.46 -19.17
C ALA A 159 17.84 16.86 -19.52
N ARG A 160 17.90 17.23 -20.80
CA ARG A 160 18.41 18.53 -21.26
C ARG A 160 17.29 19.55 -21.45
N THR A 161 16.15 19.10 -21.95
CA THR A 161 15.04 19.94 -22.38
C THR A 161 13.83 19.84 -21.46
N GLY A 162 13.69 18.75 -20.70
CA GLY A 162 12.54 18.47 -19.86
C GLY A 162 11.31 18.00 -20.64
N TYR A 163 11.43 17.68 -21.93
CA TYR A 163 10.32 17.17 -22.72
C TYR A 163 10.04 15.70 -22.42
N LEU A 164 8.76 15.36 -22.29
CA LEU A 164 8.29 13.98 -22.22
C LEU A 164 8.67 13.25 -23.51
N LEU A 165 9.33 12.10 -23.36
CA LEU A 165 9.78 11.27 -24.46
C LEU A 165 8.92 10.04 -24.64
N ALA A 166 8.54 9.38 -23.55
CA ALA A 166 7.67 8.20 -23.54
C ALA A 166 6.86 8.12 -22.25
N GLU A 167 5.68 7.52 -22.32
CA GLU A 167 4.78 7.30 -21.20
C GLU A 167 4.15 5.92 -21.27
N VAL A 168 4.21 5.18 -20.17
CA VAL A 168 3.54 3.87 -20.02
C VAL A 168 2.86 3.80 -18.68
N SER A 169 1.62 3.30 -18.67
CA SER A 169 0.85 3.21 -17.44
C SER A 169 0.11 1.88 -17.30
N GLY A 170 -0.43 1.64 -16.10
CA GLY A 170 -1.40 0.56 -15.86
C GLY A 170 -2.75 0.71 -16.58
N TYR A 171 -2.99 1.80 -17.33
CA TYR A 171 -4.11 1.87 -18.28
C TYR A 171 -3.79 1.17 -19.60
N ASP A 172 -2.52 1.15 -19.99
CA ASP A 172 -2.06 0.64 -21.29
C ASP A 172 -1.46 -0.76 -21.18
N ASN A 173 -0.86 -1.07 -20.03
CA ASN A 173 -0.12 -2.30 -19.79
C ASN A 173 -0.57 -3.02 -18.52
N ASP A 174 -1.08 -4.25 -18.68
CA ASP A 174 -1.55 -5.07 -17.57
C ASP A 174 -0.46 -5.38 -16.52
N THR A 175 0.83 -5.38 -16.91
CA THR A 175 1.96 -5.57 -15.97
C THR A 175 1.99 -4.49 -14.90
N LEU A 176 1.56 -3.28 -15.26
CA LEU A 176 1.56 -2.08 -14.41
C LEU A 176 0.20 -1.83 -13.76
N ASN A 177 -0.77 -2.72 -13.97
CA ASN A 177 -2.15 -2.56 -13.53
C ASN A 177 -2.46 -3.42 -12.31
N ARG A 178 -3.38 -2.96 -11.45
CA ARG A 178 -3.90 -3.70 -10.29
C ARG A 178 -2.80 -4.24 -9.37
N LEU A 179 -1.83 -3.41 -9.03
CA LEU A 179 -0.74 -3.75 -8.11
C LEU A 179 -1.28 -3.76 -6.66
N PRO A 180 -1.32 -4.90 -5.96
CA PRO A 180 -1.73 -4.96 -4.56
C PRO A 180 -0.60 -4.46 -3.66
N LEU A 181 -0.64 -3.18 -3.32
CA LEU A 181 0.40 -2.52 -2.55
C LEU A 181 -0.10 -2.09 -1.18
N GLU A 182 0.80 -2.10 -0.20
CA GLU A 182 0.55 -1.51 1.11
C GLU A 182 1.78 -0.86 1.72
N ASP A 183 1.59 -0.22 2.87
CA ASP A 183 2.65 0.37 3.67
C ASP A 183 3.34 -0.71 4.51
N GLN A 184 4.66 -0.67 4.58
CA GLN A 184 5.48 -1.56 5.40
C GLN A 184 4.99 -1.68 6.86
N SER A 185 4.47 -0.60 7.45
CA SER A 185 3.93 -0.64 8.82
C SER A 185 2.64 -1.45 8.98
N ARG A 186 1.97 -1.81 7.89
CA ARG A 186 0.76 -2.66 7.88
C ARG A 186 1.06 -4.13 7.61
N ASP A 187 2.32 -4.44 7.32
CA ASP A 187 2.76 -5.76 6.85
C ASP A 187 3.16 -6.70 8.01
N ASP A 188 2.95 -6.28 9.26
CA ASP A 188 3.22 -7.08 10.45
C ASP A 188 1.95 -7.84 10.92
N PHE A 189 2.15 -9.04 11.48
CA PHE A 189 1.07 -9.77 12.16
C PHE A 189 0.57 -8.97 13.36
N ILE A 190 -0.73 -8.63 13.37
CA ILE A 190 -1.39 -8.22 14.61
C ILE A 190 -1.46 -9.47 15.51
N GLU A 191 -0.65 -9.53 16.56
CA GLU A 191 -0.80 -10.53 17.62
C GLU A 191 -2.13 -10.27 18.34
N VAL A 192 -3.20 -10.94 17.90
CA VAL A 192 -4.44 -10.99 18.66
C VAL A 192 -4.18 -11.88 19.86
N ILE A 193 -3.76 -11.27 20.98
CA ILE A 193 -3.74 -11.95 22.27
C ILE A 193 -5.20 -12.30 22.60
N VAL A 194 -5.62 -13.51 22.24
CA VAL A 194 -6.87 -14.08 22.73
C VAL A 194 -6.66 -14.29 24.22
N ARG A 195 -7.16 -13.33 25.02
CA ARG A 195 -7.25 -13.50 26.46
C ARG A 195 -8.34 -14.55 26.68
N GLU A 196 -7.93 -15.81 26.83
CA GLU A 196 -8.82 -16.84 27.36
C GLU A 196 -9.17 -16.46 28.80
N GLU A 197 -10.25 -15.70 28.96
CA GLU A 197 -10.91 -15.57 30.25
C GLU A 197 -11.57 -16.91 30.54
N SER A 198 -10.83 -17.81 31.18
CA SER A 198 -11.40 -19.00 31.79
C SER A 198 -12.36 -18.55 32.90
N GLY A 199 -13.64 -18.42 32.52
CA GLY A 199 -14.77 -18.29 33.44
C GLY A 199 -14.89 -19.59 34.23
N GLY A 200 -14.05 -19.74 35.25
CA GLY A 200 -13.86 -20.94 36.04
C GLY A 200 -15.15 -21.48 36.67
N SER A 201 -15.15 -22.79 36.96
CA SER A 201 -16.28 -23.63 37.37
C SER A 201 -16.99 -23.29 38.70
N LEU A 202 -16.85 -22.06 39.22
CA LEU A 202 -17.55 -21.59 40.42
C LEU A 202 -19.07 -21.76 40.33
N GLY A 203 -19.64 -21.63 39.12
CA GLY A 203 -21.06 -21.90 38.88
C GLY A 203 -21.43 -23.37 39.11
N VAL A 204 -20.60 -24.31 38.67
CA VAL A 204 -20.84 -25.76 38.82
C VAL A 204 -20.75 -26.17 40.29
N PHE A 205 -19.78 -25.62 41.05
CA PHE A 205 -19.68 -25.87 42.48
C PHE A 205 -20.85 -25.28 43.28
N SER A 206 -21.38 -24.12 42.87
CA SER A 206 -22.59 -23.54 43.45
C SER A 206 -23.81 -24.46 43.32
N PHE A 207 -24.05 -25.02 42.13
CA PHE A 207 -25.15 -25.96 41.92
C PHE A 207 -24.99 -27.27 42.70
N LEU A 208 -23.76 -27.80 42.78
CA LEU A 208 -23.46 -28.97 43.61
C LEU A 208 -23.68 -28.69 45.11
N ALA A 209 -23.26 -27.52 45.59
CA ALA A 209 -23.50 -27.12 46.97
C ALA A 209 -25.00 -26.99 47.29
N LEU A 210 -25.78 -26.36 46.40
CA LEU A 210 -27.24 -26.28 46.57
C LEU A 210 -27.90 -27.66 46.57
N SER A 211 -27.48 -28.56 45.68
CA SER A 211 -27.98 -29.93 45.63
C SER A 211 -27.70 -30.69 46.92
N CYS A 212 -26.48 -30.56 47.48
CA CYS A 212 -26.11 -31.14 48.76
C CYS A 212 -26.95 -30.58 49.93
N VAL A 213 -27.21 -29.26 49.96
CA VAL A 213 -28.07 -28.64 50.98
C VAL A 213 -29.51 -29.15 50.86
N TYR A 214 -30.04 -29.23 49.64
CA TYR A 214 -31.38 -29.76 49.38
C TYR A 214 -31.54 -31.21 49.87
N LEU A 215 -30.57 -32.08 49.56
CA LEU A 215 -30.58 -33.47 50.00
C LEU A 215 -30.48 -33.60 51.53
N LYS A 216 -29.67 -32.76 52.20
CA LYS A 216 -29.61 -32.71 53.67
C LYS A 216 -30.95 -32.30 54.28
N ARG A 217 -31.63 -31.28 53.73
CA ARG A 217 -32.96 -30.86 54.24
C ARG A 217 -34.01 -31.95 54.06
N ARG A 218 -34.03 -32.64 52.91
CA ARG A 218 -34.95 -33.77 52.67
C ARG A 218 -34.75 -34.90 53.66
N LYS A 219 -33.50 -35.22 54.02
CA LYS A 219 -33.20 -36.28 55.00
C LYS A 219 -33.61 -35.88 56.43
N SER A 220 -33.48 -34.61 56.79
CA SER A 220 -33.92 -34.11 58.11
C SER A 220 -35.45 -34.14 58.26
N SER A 221 -36.20 -33.71 57.23
CA SER A 221 -37.67 -33.71 57.27
C SER A 221 -38.28 -35.12 57.19
N GLY A 222 -37.54 -36.11 56.69
CA GLY A 222 -37.97 -37.52 56.71
C GLY A 222 -37.80 -38.20 58.07
N ALA A 223 -36.95 -37.66 58.97
CA ALA A 223 -36.70 -38.22 60.29
C ALA A 223 -37.72 -37.75 61.35
N GLU A 224 -38.32 -36.57 61.18
CA GLU A 224 -39.38 -36.07 62.08
C GLU A 224 -40.74 -36.76 61.87
N ASN A 225 -41.01 -37.32 60.69
CA ASN A 225 -42.30 -37.93 60.37
C ASN A 225 -42.42 -39.43 60.75
N SER A 226 -41.42 -40.01 61.42
CA SER A 226 -41.43 -41.44 61.81
C SER A 226 -41.65 -41.69 63.32
N VAL A 227 -41.95 -40.66 64.12
CA VAL A 227 -42.04 -40.77 65.60
C VAL A 227 -43.48 -40.69 66.14
N CYS A 228 -44.51 -40.57 65.29
CA CYS A 228 -45.92 -40.61 65.74
C CYS A 228 -46.73 -41.65 64.96
N ALA A 229 -46.51 -42.93 65.26
CA ALA A 229 -47.43 -44.01 64.90
C ALA A 229 -47.30 -45.15 65.93
N GLU A 230 -47.89 -44.92 67.11
CA GLU A 230 -48.40 -45.97 68.00
C GLU A 230 -49.72 -45.47 68.61
#